data_AF-A0A1H7AR65-F1
#
_entry.id   AF-A0A1H7AR65-F1
#
_cell.length_a   1.000
_cell.length_b   1.000
_cell.length_c   1.000
_cell.angle_alpha   90.00
_cell.angle_beta   90.00
_cell.angle_gamma   90.00
#
_symmetry.space_group_name_H-M   'P 1'
#
loop_
_entity.id
_entity.type
_entity.pdbx_description
1 polymer ?
#
loop_
_entity_poly.entity_id
_entity_poly.type
_entity_poly.pdbx_seq_one_letter_code
_entity_poly.pdbx_strand_id
1 'polypeptide(L)'
;MTVFTDETRTRAREIIARYPADRSRSALLPLLHLVQAEEGYVSPAGVAFCAEVLGLNKAQVGAVASFYTMYKRRPTGDWLVSVCTNTMCNVLGGQEVYDTLAEHLGVGHDETTADGKVTLEHAECLAACDYGPVLTVNYDFFDGVDPQTAVGLVDELRAGGRPTPSRGARLCTLKEMAIQLAGFADEREGAVADGVPGEPSLRGLRLAQQHGVSAPGFDPNTPIRSGKAGDKPAPATPAKATPTGSTAPDVPAPDRKSPEVRAAETRQPDAKTAVPDAPGTKVPVDGAAPSSGDAQAAQDAGAAANRPAGDGKPAGDDAQAQERNLREAESSGHGRGSANDKGAQK
;
A
#
# COMPACT_ATOMS: atom_id res chain seq x y z
N MET A 1 -0.63 30.54 11.88
CA MET A 1 -0.04 30.18 10.57
C MET A 1 -0.60 28.82 10.19
N THR A 2 -1.12 28.66 8.98
CA THR A 2 -1.59 27.36 8.50
C THR A 2 -0.39 26.46 8.24
N VAL A 3 -0.46 25.18 8.62
CA VAL A 3 0.62 24.21 8.38
C VAL A 3 0.89 24.03 6.88
N PHE A 4 -0.16 24.11 6.05
CA PHE A 4 -0.04 24.09 4.59
C PHE A 4 0.36 25.48 4.07
N THR A 5 1.63 25.58 3.69
CA THR A 5 2.26 26.81 3.19
C THR A 5 1.96 27.03 1.70
N ASP A 6 2.38 28.17 1.15
CA ASP A 6 2.33 28.42 -0.29
C ASP A 6 3.19 27.44 -1.10
N GLU A 7 4.28 26.94 -0.50
CA GLU A 7 5.10 25.87 -1.07
C GLU A 7 4.30 24.57 -1.16
N THR A 8 3.64 24.16 -0.07
CA THR A 8 2.79 22.96 -0.07
C THR A 8 1.66 23.08 -1.08
N ARG A 9 1.03 24.26 -1.20
CA ARG A 9 0.00 24.53 -2.23
C ARG A 9 0.56 24.46 -3.65
N THR A 10 1.81 24.82 -3.85
CA THR A 10 2.48 24.69 -5.16
C THR A 10 2.73 23.23 -5.50
N ARG A 11 3.28 22.45 -4.57
CA ARG A 11 3.42 20.98 -4.71
C ARG A 11 2.07 20.30 -4.96
N ALA A 12 1.01 20.71 -4.27
CA ALA A 12 -0.33 20.18 -4.50
C ALA A 12 -0.82 20.43 -5.94
N ARG A 13 -0.60 21.63 -6.48
CA ARG A 13 -0.93 21.95 -7.89
C ARG A 13 -0.13 21.09 -8.87
N GLU A 14 1.16 20.85 -8.60
CA GLU A 14 1.99 19.97 -9.42
C GLU A 14 1.46 18.53 -9.43
N ILE A 15 1.06 18.00 -8.27
CA ILE A 15 0.43 16.67 -8.19
C ILE A 15 -0.87 16.64 -9.02
N ILE A 16 -1.73 17.64 -8.85
CA ILE A 16 -3.02 17.73 -9.57
C ILE A 16 -2.79 17.77 -11.08
N ALA A 17 -1.79 18.53 -11.55
CA ALA A 17 -1.46 18.68 -12.96
C ALA A 17 -0.98 17.38 -13.65
N ARG A 18 -0.64 16.32 -12.88
CA ARG A 18 -0.32 14.99 -13.43
C ARG A 18 -1.55 14.25 -13.98
N TYR A 19 -2.75 14.74 -13.68
CA TYR A 19 -4.02 14.13 -14.08
C TYR A 19 -4.80 15.05 -15.03
N PRO A 20 -5.62 14.49 -15.93
CA PRO A 20 -6.55 15.28 -16.75
C PRO A 20 -7.46 16.17 -15.88
N ALA A 21 -7.77 17.37 -16.35
CA ALA A 21 -8.55 18.36 -15.58
C ALA A 21 -9.94 17.84 -15.15
N ASP A 22 -10.58 17.02 -15.98
CA ASP A 22 -11.87 16.36 -15.71
C ASP A 22 -11.75 15.14 -14.76
N ARG A 23 -10.53 14.80 -14.33
CA ARG A 23 -10.21 13.65 -13.47
C ARG A 23 -9.25 13.99 -12.32
N SER A 24 -9.21 15.25 -11.89
CA SER A 24 -8.29 15.70 -10.83
C SER A 24 -8.49 14.97 -9.48
N ARG A 25 -9.69 14.42 -9.23
CA ARG A 25 -9.97 13.56 -8.05
C ARG A 25 -8.94 12.43 -7.86
N SER A 26 -8.35 11.92 -8.94
CA SER A 26 -7.31 10.88 -8.89
C SER A 26 -6.02 11.33 -8.18
N ALA A 27 -5.81 12.64 -8.02
CA ALA A 27 -4.68 13.21 -7.27
C ALA A 27 -4.82 13.05 -5.75
N LEU A 28 -5.95 12.57 -5.24
CA LEU A 28 -6.20 12.47 -3.80
C LEU A 28 -5.17 11.61 -3.07
N LEU A 29 -4.77 10.48 -3.64
CA LEU A 29 -3.83 9.54 -3.00
C LEU A 29 -2.45 10.19 -2.77
N PRO A 30 -1.76 10.74 -3.79
CA PRO A 30 -0.50 11.44 -3.58
C PRO A 30 -0.65 12.72 -2.74
N LEU A 31 -1.80 13.41 -2.78
CA LEU A 31 -2.05 14.56 -1.90
C LEU A 31 -2.14 14.17 -0.42
N LEU A 32 -2.70 13.01 -0.09
CA LEU A 32 -2.70 12.51 1.28
C LEU A 32 -1.29 12.19 1.77
N HIS A 33 -0.41 11.68 0.89
CA HIS A 33 1.02 11.54 1.23
C HIS A 33 1.70 12.90 1.41
N LEU A 34 1.39 13.91 0.59
CA LEU A 34 1.89 15.27 0.78
C LEU A 34 1.46 15.84 2.15
N VAL A 35 0.21 15.62 2.57
CA VAL A 35 -0.25 15.99 3.91
C VAL A 35 0.57 15.30 5.00
N GLN A 36 0.82 13.99 4.87
CA GLN A 36 1.65 13.27 5.84
C GLN A 36 3.09 13.76 5.86
N ALA A 37 3.63 14.24 4.75
CA ALA A 37 4.96 14.82 4.73
C ALA A 37 5.05 16.10 5.58
N GLU A 38 4.01 16.93 5.57
CA GLU A 38 3.98 18.16 6.37
C GLU A 38 3.73 17.86 7.86
N GLU A 39 2.75 17.01 8.15
CA GLU A 39 2.22 16.83 9.51
C GLU A 39 2.68 15.54 10.20
N GLY A 40 3.18 14.56 9.46
CA GLY A 40 3.55 13.21 9.95
C GLY A 40 2.37 12.24 9.97
N TYR A 41 1.16 12.73 9.67
CA TYR A 41 -0.08 11.97 9.60
C TYR A 41 -1.16 12.79 8.87
N VAL A 42 -2.24 12.17 8.46
CA VAL A 42 -3.41 12.81 7.85
C VAL A 42 -4.31 13.40 8.93
N SER A 43 -4.08 14.66 9.26
CA SER A 43 -4.87 15.40 10.26
C SER A 43 -6.26 15.82 9.72
N PRO A 44 -7.22 16.22 10.58
CA PRO A 44 -8.46 16.85 10.13
C PRO A 44 -8.23 18.12 9.28
N ALA A 45 -7.15 18.85 9.52
CA ALA A 45 -6.78 20.01 8.71
C ALA A 45 -6.28 19.55 7.32
N GLY A 46 -5.49 18.47 7.26
CA GLY A 46 -5.08 17.84 6.00
C GLY A 46 -6.24 17.31 5.17
N VAL A 47 -7.24 16.68 5.82
CA VAL A 47 -8.48 16.29 5.17
C VAL A 47 -9.21 17.50 4.57
N ALA A 48 -9.29 18.60 5.32
CA ALA A 48 -9.90 19.83 4.85
C ALA A 48 -9.12 20.47 3.69
N PHE A 49 -7.79 20.44 3.75
CA PHE A 49 -6.91 20.92 2.68
C PHE A 49 -7.12 20.13 1.38
N CYS A 50 -7.09 18.79 1.43
CA CYS A 50 -7.33 17.95 0.25
C CYS A 50 -8.74 18.16 -0.32
N ALA A 51 -9.76 18.33 0.54
CA ALA A 51 -11.13 18.63 0.14
C ALA A 51 -11.22 19.97 -0.61
N GLU A 52 -10.57 21.02 -0.08
CA GLU A 52 -10.50 22.35 -0.69
C GLU A 52 -9.84 22.31 -2.08
N VAL A 53 -8.62 21.78 -2.18
CA VAL A 53 -7.83 21.85 -3.43
C VAL A 53 -8.39 20.98 -4.57
N LEU A 54 -9.14 19.92 -4.24
CA LEU A 54 -9.78 19.05 -5.23
C LEU A 54 -11.26 19.35 -5.46
N GLY A 55 -11.86 20.24 -4.66
CA GLY A 55 -13.30 20.45 -4.67
C GLY A 55 -14.13 19.23 -4.26
N LEU A 56 -13.58 18.41 -3.37
CA LEU A 56 -14.27 17.25 -2.78
C LEU A 56 -14.90 17.64 -1.45
N ASN A 57 -15.82 16.83 -0.96
CA ASN A 57 -16.26 16.96 0.43
C ASN A 57 -15.32 16.21 1.39
N LYS A 58 -15.29 16.64 2.66
CA LYS A 58 -14.43 16.04 3.69
C LYS A 58 -14.73 14.56 3.95
N ALA A 59 -15.98 14.11 3.75
CA ALA A 59 -16.35 12.71 3.96
C ALA A 59 -15.75 11.80 2.88
N GLN A 60 -15.69 12.24 1.62
CA GLN A 60 -15.02 11.54 0.53
C GLN A 60 -13.53 11.38 0.81
N VAL A 61 -12.86 12.45 1.25
CA VAL A 61 -11.44 12.41 1.61
C VAL A 61 -11.22 11.51 2.82
N GLY A 62 -12.05 11.66 3.87
CA GLY A 62 -11.99 10.84 5.07
C GLY A 62 -12.18 9.35 4.80
N ALA A 63 -13.09 8.98 3.89
CA ALA A 63 -13.31 7.59 3.48
C ALA A 63 -12.04 6.99 2.86
N VAL A 64 -11.40 7.71 1.93
CA VAL A 64 -10.15 7.26 1.31
C VAL A 64 -9.00 7.16 2.32
N ALA A 65 -8.86 8.16 3.19
CA ALA A 65 -7.84 8.17 4.24
C ALA A 65 -8.04 7.04 5.27
N SER A 66 -9.28 6.58 5.48
CA SER A 66 -9.56 5.45 6.37
C SER A 66 -9.45 4.09 5.69
N PHE A 67 -9.55 4.05 4.36
CA PHE A 67 -9.54 2.81 3.58
C PHE A 67 -8.13 2.27 3.38
N TYR A 68 -7.17 3.14 3.06
CA TYR A 68 -5.78 2.75 2.86
C TYR A 68 -4.97 2.92 4.15
N THR A 69 -4.36 1.84 4.62
CA THR A 69 -3.63 1.77 5.91
C THR A 69 -2.35 2.61 5.95
N MET A 70 -1.76 2.91 4.79
CA MET A 70 -0.57 3.78 4.68
C MET A 70 -0.87 5.25 5.06
N TYR A 71 -2.15 5.65 5.08
CA TYR A 71 -2.56 6.95 5.58
C TYR A 71 -2.79 6.87 7.09
N LYS A 72 -1.74 7.17 7.85
CA LYS A 72 -1.78 7.31 9.31
C LYS A 72 -2.70 8.46 9.68
N ARG A 73 -3.72 8.17 10.49
CA ARG A 73 -4.72 9.16 10.94
C ARG A 73 -4.49 9.64 12.37
N ARG A 74 -3.39 9.19 12.98
CA ARG A 74 -2.92 9.57 14.33
C ARG A 74 -1.46 10.02 14.22
N PRO A 75 -0.99 10.90 15.12
CA PRO A 75 0.42 11.27 15.19
C PRO A 75 1.30 10.01 15.17
N THR A 76 2.24 10.00 14.23
CA THR A 76 3.17 8.88 13.98
C THR A 76 4.58 9.43 14.19
N GLY A 77 5.45 8.61 14.77
CA GLY A 77 6.85 8.98 14.98
C GLY A 77 7.62 9.08 13.67
N ASP A 78 8.89 9.48 13.78
CA ASP A 78 9.79 9.55 12.62
C ASP A 78 10.02 8.18 11.98
N TRP A 79 9.87 7.11 12.76
CA TRP A 79 10.10 5.72 12.35
C TRP A 79 8.83 4.88 12.52
N LEU A 80 8.14 4.61 11.42
CA LEU A 80 7.09 3.59 11.37
C LEU A 80 7.74 2.21 11.20
N VAL A 81 7.67 1.39 12.24
CA VAL A 81 8.25 0.04 12.28
C VAL A 81 7.13 -0.97 12.09
N SER A 82 7.10 -1.64 10.94
CA SER A 82 6.03 -2.54 10.54
C SER A 82 6.53 -3.98 10.49
N VAL A 83 5.97 -4.85 11.33
CA VAL A 83 6.39 -6.27 11.42
C VAL A 83 5.37 -7.14 10.69
N CYS A 84 5.82 -7.90 9.69
CA CYS A 84 4.95 -8.87 9.01
C CYS A 84 4.70 -10.07 9.91
N THR A 85 3.43 -10.32 10.22
CA THR A 85 3.00 -11.48 11.01
C THR A 85 2.06 -12.39 10.23
N ASN A 86 1.98 -12.22 8.91
CA ASN A 86 1.23 -13.12 8.05
C ASN A 86 1.91 -14.51 8.00
N THR A 87 1.18 -15.53 7.55
CA THR A 87 1.48 -16.96 7.71
C THR A 87 2.95 -17.34 7.57
N MET A 88 3.60 -16.93 6.47
CA MET A 88 5.00 -17.30 6.23
C MET A 88 5.97 -16.67 7.22
N CYS A 89 5.82 -15.37 7.52
CA CYS A 89 6.68 -14.72 8.50
C CYS A 89 6.36 -15.22 9.91
N ASN A 90 5.10 -15.50 10.23
CA ASN A 90 4.72 -16.04 11.54
C ASN A 90 5.37 -17.41 11.81
N VAL A 91 5.35 -18.32 10.84
CA VAL A 91 6.04 -19.63 10.95
C VAL A 91 7.54 -19.47 11.21
N LEU A 92 8.13 -18.37 10.74
CA LEU A 92 9.55 -18.06 10.90
C LEU A 92 9.87 -17.20 12.14
N GLY A 93 8.87 -16.85 12.96
CA GLY A 93 9.05 -16.06 14.19
C GLY A 93 8.59 -14.59 14.11
N GLY A 94 7.89 -14.17 13.07
CA GLY A 94 7.42 -12.79 12.90
C GLY A 94 6.53 -12.28 14.04
N GLN A 95 5.66 -13.13 14.60
CA GLN A 95 4.86 -12.74 15.77
C GLN A 95 5.72 -12.59 17.02
N GLU A 96 6.72 -13.45 17.21
CA GLU A 96 7.68 -13.34 18.32
C GLU A 96 8.48 -12.03 18.24
N VAL A 97 8.89 -11.63 17.03
CA VAL A 97 9.52 -10.32 16.78
C VAL A 97 8.59 -9.17 17.18
N TYR A 98 7.33 -9.20 16.74
CA TYR A 98 6.36 -8.16 17.07
C TYR A 98 6.10 -8.07 18.58
N ASP A 99 5.86 -9.20 19.25
CA ASP A 99 5.56 -9.23 20.68
C ASP A 99 6.75 -8.73 21.50
N THR A 100 7.97 -9.10 21.12
CA THR A 100 9.21 -8.62 21.76
C THR A 100 9.35 -7.09 21.61
N LEU A 101 9.10 -6.55 20.41
CA LEU A 101 9.14 -5.11 20.18
C LEU A 101 8.04 -4.38 20.95
N ALA A 102 6.83 -4.94 21.01
CA ALA A 102 5.72 -4.35 21.75
C ALA A 102 6.03 -4.25 23.24
N GLU A 103 6.61 -5.31 23.84
CA GLU A 103 7.06 -5.31 25.23
C GLU A 103 8.21 -4.33 25.47
N HIS A 104 9.24 -4.35 24.61
CA HIS A 104 10.42 -3.50 24.74
C HIS A 104 10.11 -2.00 24.60
N LEU A 105 9.24 -1.65 23.65
CA LEU A 105 8.85 -0.28 23.38
C LEU A 105 7.70 0.20 24.29
N GLY A 106 6.97 -0.73 24.90
CA GLY A 106 5.80 -0.44 25.73
C GLY A 106 4.61 0.11 24.95
N VAL A 107 4.45 -0.29 23.68
CA VAL A 107 3.40 0.19 22.76
C VAL A 107 2.79 -0.96 21.96
N GLY A 108 1.52 -0.85 21.59
CA GLY A 108 0.83 -1.79 20.72
C GLY A 108 0.78 -1.35 19.24
N HIS A 109 -0.14 -1.97 18.50
CA HIS A 109 -0.32 -1.70 17.07
C HIS A 109 -0.82 -0.27 16.84
N ASP A 110 -0.17 0.42 15.90
CA ASP A 110 -0.38 1.84 15.57
C ASP A 110 -0.24 2.77 16.80
N GLU A 111 0.53 2.38 17.80
CA GLU A 111 0.88 3.23 18.95
C GLU A 111 2.32 3.73 18.84
N THR A 112 2.55 4.94 19.37
CA THR A 112 3.85 5.62 19.29
C THR A 112 4.48 5.69 20.66
N THR A 113 5.79 5.46 20.73
CA THR A 113 6.58 5.52 21.95
C THR A 113 6.47 6.88 22.63
N ALA A 114 6.69 6.92 23.96
CA ALA A 114 6.58 8.14 24.74
C ALA A 114 7.58 9.25 24.32
N ASP A 115 8.71 8.88 23.71
CA ASP A 115 9.68 9.80 23.12
C ASP A 115 9.26 10.33 21.73
N GLY A 116 8.13 9.86 21.19
CA GLY A 116 7.57 10.27 19.91
C GLY A 116 8.33 9.76 18.69
N LYS A 117 9.28 8.83 18.84
CA LYS A 117 10.19 8.45 17.76
C LYS A 117 9.71 7.27 16.93
N VAL A 118 9.19 6.21 17.58
CA VAL A 118 8.85 4.95 16.93
C VAL A 118 7.35 4.71 17.04
N THR A 119 6.71 4.40 15.92
CA THR A 119 5.35 3.84 15.88
C THR A 119 5.44 2.40 15.46
N LEU A 120 4.88 1.50 16.27
CA LEU A 120 4.88 0.07 15.99
C LEU A 120 3.62 -0.33 15.22
N GLU A 121 3.78 -1.02 14.11
CA GLU A 121 2.68 -1.54 13.30
C GLU A 121 2.78 -3.06 13.21
N HIS A 122 1.74 -3.74 13.68
CA HIS A 122 1.43 -5.11 13.28
C HIS A 122 0.96 -5.10 11.82
N ALA A 123 1.79 -5.62 10.92
CA ALA A 123 1.57 -5.53 9.49
C ALA A 123 1.16 -6.88 8.90
N GLU A 124 0.30 -6.80 7.89
CA GLU A 124 -0.02 -7.93 7.02
C GLU A 124 1.14 -8.26 6.07
N CYS A 125 0.88 -9.08 5.04
CA CYS A 125 1.89 -9.49 4.08
C CYS A 125 2.61 -8.29 3.42
N LEU A 126 3.92 -8.20 3.63
CA LEU A 126 4.82 -7.21 3.00
C LEU A 126 5.43 -7.69 1.67
N ALA A 127 4.89 -8.79 1.10
CA ALA A 127 5.26 -9.36 -0.19
C ALA A 127 6.75 -9.75 -0.36
N ALA A 128 7.43 -10.08 0.74
CA ALA A 128 8.83 -10.51 0.76
C ALA A 128 9.03 -11.84 1.51
N CYS A 129 8.14 -12.80 1.26
CA CYS A 129 8.07 -14.08 2.01
C CYS A 129 9.34 -14.94 1.89
N ASP A 130 10.08 -14.79 0.81
CA ASP A 130 11.36 -15.42 0.54
C ASP A 130 12.52 -14.89 1.41
N TYR A 131 12.31 -13.75 2.06
CA TYR A 131 13.24 -13.09 2.98
C TYR A 131 12.77 -13.09 4.44
N GLY A 132 11.73 -13.86 4.76
CA GLY A 132 11.09 -13.86 6.08
C GLY A 132 11.99 -14.32 7.23
N PRO A 133 11.72 -13.87 8.48
CA PRO A 133 10.74 -12.84 8.85
C PRO A 133 11.12 -11.45 8.33
N VAL A 134 10.11 -10.66 7.97
CA VAL A 134 10.31 -9.31 7.39
C VAL A 134 9.75 -8.24 8.30
N LEU A 135 10.57 -7.22 8.53
CA LEU A 135 10.19 -5.96 9.14
C LEU A 135 10.48 -4.85 8.13
N THR A 136 9.68 -3.78 8.10
CA THR A 136 10.03 -2.55 7.40
C THR A 136 10.14 -1.38 8.35
N VAL A 137 11.01 -0.43 8.01
CA VAL A 137 11.08 0.87 8.66
C VAL A 137 10.82 1.91 7.59
N ASN A 138 9.70 2.65 7.72
CA ASN A 138 9.26 3.62 6.70
C ASN A 138 9.25 3.02 5.28
N TYR A 139 8.79 1.77 5.15
CA TYR A 139 8.69 0.99 3.90
C TYR A 139 10.00 0.50 3.28
N ASP A 140 11.16 0.75 3.89
CA ASP A 140 12.42 0.08 3.52
C ASP A 140 12.57 -1.25 4.29
N PHE A 141 13.20 -2.25 3.67
CA PHE A 141 13.17 -3.64 4.14
C PHE A 141 14.33 -3.98 5.09
N PHE A 142 13.98 -4.71 6.15
CA PHE A 142 14.89 -5.41 7.04
C PHE A 142 14.47 -6.89 7.06
N ASP A 143 15.26 -7.69 6.36
CA ASP A 143 15.01 -9.10 6.11
C ASP A 143 15.68 -10.00 7.15
N GLY A 144 15.16 -11.21 7.32
CA GLY A 144 15.74 -12.23 8.19
C GLY A 144 15.86 -11.79 9.65
N VAL A 145 14.94 -10.92 10.09
CA VAL A 145 14.98 -10.37 11.46
C VAL A 145 14.56 -11.41 12.49
N ASP A 146 15.19 -11.34 13.64
CA ASP A 146 14.86 -12.07 14.86
C ASP A 146 14.61 -11.08 16.02
N PRO A 147 14.11 -11.52 17.19
CA PRO A 147 13.82 -10.62 18.29
C PRO A 147 14.99 -9.74 18.74
N GLN A 148 16.21 -10.26 18.73
CA GLN A 148 17.39 -9.52 19.19
C GLN A 148 17.82 -8.44 18.20
N THR A 149 17.89 -8.80 16.92
CA THR A 149 18.22 -7.87 15.83
C THR A 149 17.16 -6.78 15.69
N ALA A 150 15.88 -7.11 15.89
CA ALA A 150 14.79 -6.14 15.89
C ALA A 150 14.89 -5.14 17.05
N VAL A 151 15.21 -5.59 18.27
CA VAL A 151 15.45 -4.70 19.41
C VAL A 151 16.65 -3.78 19.15
N GLY A 152 17.76 -4.32 18.67
CA GLY A 152 18.94 -3.54 18.31
C GLY A 152 18.64 -2.48 17.25
N LEU A 153 17.82 -2.83 16.25
CA LEU A 153 17.37 -1.92 15.21
C LEU A 153 16.58 -0.73 15.78
N VAL A 154 15.55 -0.99 16.61
CA VAL A 154 14.72 0.10 17.17
C VAL A 154 15.49 0.97 18.17
N ASP A 155 16.43 0.40 18.92
CA ASP A 155 17.28 1.15 19.84
C ASP A 155 18.25 2.07 19.09
N GLU A 156 18.83 1.61 17.98
CA GLU A 156 19.66 2.44 17.10
C GLU A 156 18.83 3.62 16.53
N LEU A 157 17.63 3.36 16.04
CA LEU A 157 16.72 4.40 15.53
C LEU A 157 16.38 5.43 16.62
N ARG A 158 16.09 4.98 17.84
CA ARG A 158 15.81 5.86 18.99
C ARG A 158 17.04 6.66 19.43
N ALA A 159 18.24 6.11 19.27
CA ALA A 159 19.51 6.81 19.49
C ALA A 159 19.85 7.82 18.37
N GLY A 160 19.08 7.85 17.28
CA GLY A 160 19.28 8.75 16.14
C GLY A 160 20.15 8.16 15.03
N GLY A 161 20.46 6.86 15.10
CA GLY A 161 21.10 6.13 14.03
C GLY A 161 20.15 5.94 12.83
N ARG A 162 20.74 5.57 11.69
CA ARG A 162 20.03 5.30 10.43
C ARG A 162 20.59 3.99 9.87
N PRO A 163 20.19 2.84 10.44
CA PRO A 163 20.68 1.54 10.04
C PRO A 163 20.39 1.31 8.56
N THR A 164 21.33 0.67 7.88
CA THR A 164 21.20 0.39 6.45
C THR A 164 20.17 -0.73 6.23
N PRO A 165 19.13 -0.51 5.42
CA PRO A 165 18.18 -1.56 5.05
C PRO A 165 18.88 -2.73 4.34
N SER A 166 18.37 -3.95 4.49
CA SER A 166 18.86 -5.11 3.74
C SER A 166 18.60 -4.94 2.25
N ARG A 167 17.48 -4.28 1.91
CA ARG A 167 17.05 -3.91 0.56
C ARG A 167 16.26 -2.61 0.61
N GLY A 168 16.34 -1.83 -0.45
CA GLY A 168 15.68 -0.52 -0.52
C GLY A 168 16.68 0.62 -0.48
N ALA A 169 16.19 1.84 -0.32
CA ALA A 169 17.01 3.05 -0.39
C ALA A 169 17.67 3.36 0.97
N ARG A 170 18.38 4.49 1.05
CA ARG A 170 18.92 4.94 2.33
C ARG A 170 17.79 5.45 3.23
N LEU A 171 17.74 4.88 4.44
CA LEU A 171 16.67 5.13 5.40
C LEU A 171 16.40 6.63 5.63
N CYS A 172 15.12 6.98 5.66
CA CYS A 172 14.61 8.34 5.80
C CYS A 172 13.47 8.39 6.82
N THR A 173 13.18 9.57 7.36
CA THR A 173 12.03 9.71 8.26
C THR A 173 10.72 9.49 7.52
N LEU A 174 9.63 9.20 8.23
CA LEU A 174 8.33 8.98 7.60
C LEU A 174 7.87 10.19 6.78
N LYS A 175 8.16 11.40 7.24
CA LYS A 175 7.87 12.64 6.50
C LYS A 175 8.65 12.74 5.20
N GLU A 176 9.95 12.42 5.24
CA GLU A 176 10.81 12.37 4.04
C GLU A 176 10.31 11.30 3.05
N MET A 177 9.95 10.11 3.55
CA MET A 177 9.37 9.04 2.72
C MET A 177 8.03 9.46 2.11
N ALA A 178 7.18 10.16 2.86
CA ALA A 178 5.89 10.62 2.39
C ALA A 178 6.00 11.64 1.24
N ILE A 179 7.08 12.43 1.17
CA ILE A 179 7.38 13.27 -0.01
C ILE A 179 7.63 12.41 -1.25
N GLN A 180 8.38 11.32 -1.10
CA GLN A 180 8.65 10.40 -2.21
C GLN A 180 7.36 9.69 -2.67
N LEU A 181 6.53 9.24 -1.74
CA LEU A 181 5.23 8.63 -2.03
C LEU A 181 4.22 9.61 -2.64
N ALA A 182 4.35 10.91 -2.37
CA ALA A 182 3.62 11.97 -3.08
C ALA A 182 4.13 12.17 -4.52
N GLY A 183 5.20 11.47 -4.92
CA GLY A 183 5.78 11.47 -6.26
C GLY A 183 6.77 12.60 -6.50
N PHE A 184 7.47 13.06 -5.46
CA PHE A 184 8.61 13.96 -5.60
C PHE A 184 9.92 13.20 -5.45
N ALA A 185 11.00 13.73 -6.03
CA ALA A 185 12.32 13.13 -5.87
C ALA A 185 12.83 13.33 -4.44
N ASP A 186 13.65 12.38 -3.97
CA ASP A 186 14.44 12.57 -2.76
C ASP A 186 15.67 13.42 -3.08
N GLU A 187 15.70 14.65 -2.58
CA GLU A 187 16.79 15.61 -2.85
C GLU A 187 18.01 15.41 -1.95
N ARG A 188 17.95 14.48 -0.99
CA ARG A 188 19.08 14.21 -0.09
C ARG A 188 20.26 13.63 -0.87
N GLU A 189 21.46 14.11 -0.55
CA GLU A 189 22.68 13.61 -1.18
C GLU A 189 22.83 12.10 -0.94
N GLY A 190 22.99 11.34 -2.02
CA GLY A 190 23.13 9.88 -1.95
C GLY A 190 21.83 9.11 -1.69
N ALA A 191 20.64 9.73 -1.78
CA ALA A 191 19.36 9.07 -1.52
C ALA A 191 19.16 7.72 -2.25
N VAL A 192 19.64 7.62 -3.49
CA VAL A 192 19.54 6.42 -4.35
C VAL A 192 20.85 5.66 -4.50
N ALA A 193 21.93 6.08 -3.82
CA ALA A 193 23.27 5.54 -4.06
C ALA A 193 23.47 4.13 -3.47
N ASP A 194 22.79 3.82 -2.37
CA ASP A 194 23.10 2.66 -1.53
C ASP A 194 22.14 1.48 -1.72
N GLY A 195 21.13 1.64 -2.58
CA GLY A 195 20.03 0.68 -2.63
C GLY A 195 20.33 -0.58 -3.43
N VAL A 196 20.21 -1.74 -2.78
CA VAL A 196 20.35 -3.06 -3.41
C VAL A 196 18.98 -3.76 -3.54
N PRO A 197 18.70 -4.41 -4.68
CA PRO A 197 17.41 -5.08 -4.90
C PRO A 197 17.27 -6.42 -4.16
N GLY A 198 18.35 -6.92 -3.53
CA GLY A 198 18.42 -8.26 -2.95
C GLY A 198 18.94 -9.33 -3.92
N GLU A 199 19.33 -10.49 -3.39
CA GLU A 199 19.70 -11.64 -4.21
C GLU A 199 18.45 -12.32 -4.80
N PRO A 200 18.43 -12.70 -6.08
CA PRO A 200 17.30 -13.43 -6.63
C PRO A 200 17.01 -14.74 -5.87
N SER A 201 15.74 -14.99 -5.58
CA SER A 201 15.27 -16.19 -4.87
C SER A 201 15.26 -17.45 -5.75
N LEU A 202 16.47 -17.95 -6.05
CA LEU A 202 16.70 -19.09 -6.96
C LEU A 202 16.61 -20.46 -6.28
N ARG A 203 16.16 -20.56 -5.02
CA ARG A 203 16.14 -21.83 -4.28
C ARG A 203 15.32 -22.91 -4.99
N GLY A 204 14.14 -22.56 -5.50
CA GLY A 204 13.28 -23.48 -6.26
C GLY A 204 13.96 -23.96 -7.55
N LEU A 205 14.60 -23.06 -8.29
CA LEU A 205 15.35 -23.39 -9.50
C LEU A 205 16.51 -24.36 -9.21
N ARG A 206 17.31 -24.07 -8.18
CA ARG A 206 18.45 -24.91 -7.80
C ARG A 206 17.98 -26.31 -7.38
N LEU A 207 16.89 -26.42 -6.62
CA LEU A 207 16.30 -27.72 -6.26
C LEU A 207 15.77 -28.47 -7.48
N ALA A 208 15.09 -27.78 -8.41
CA ALA A 208 14.62 -28.40 -9.65
C ALA A 208 15.79 -28.97 -10.46
N GLN A 209 16.88 -28.22 -10.61
CA GLN A 209 18.11 -28.68 -11.28
C GLN A 209 18.75 -29.88 -10.57
N GLN A 210 18.86 -29.84 -9.23
CA GLN A 210 19.42 -30.95 -8.43
C GLN A 210 18.62 -32.25 -8.58
N HIS A 211 17.30 -32.15 -8.73
CA HIS A 211 16.40 -33.29 -8.86
C HIS A 211 16.04 -33.64 -10.32
N GLY A 212 16.65 -32.98 -11.30
CA GLY A 212 16.36 -33.20 -12.72
C GLY A 212 14.90 -32.89 -13.11
N VAL A 213 14.23 -32.02 -12.36
CA VAL A 213 12.86 -31.61 -12.62
C VAL A 213 12.87 -30.48 -13.65
N SER A 214 12.26 -30.71 -14.80
CA SER A 214 11.97 -29.69 -15.80
C SER A 214 10.49 -29.67 -16.15
N ALA A 215 9.99 -28.53 -16.63
CA ALA A 215 8.64 -28.48 -17.18
C ALA A 215 8.56 -29.41 -18.42
N PRO A 216 7.47 -30.17 -18.61
CA PRO A 216 7.32 -31.02 -19.78
C PRO A 216 7.49 -30.23 -21.09
N GLY A 217 8.36 -30.69 -21.98
CA GLY A 217 8.69 -29.98 -23.23
C GLY A 217 9.63 -28.78 -23.08
N PHE A 218 10.16 -28.51 -21.89
CA PHE A 218 11.16 -27.47 -21.65
C PHE A 218 12.55 -28.10 -21.48
N ASP A 219 13.47 -27.81 -22.39
CA ASP A 219 14.90 -28.13 -22.23
C ASP A 219 15.55 -27.04 -21.34
N PRO A 220 16.04 -27.39 -20.12
CA PRO A 220 16.68 -26.45 -19.21
C PRO A 220 17.94 -25.77 -19.78
N ASN A 221 18.54 -26.35 -20.82
CA ASN A 221 19.71 -25.79 -21.51
C ASN A 221 19.33 -24.91 -22.71
N THR A 222 18.03 -24.70 -22.97
CA THR A 222 17.60 -23.78 -24.02
C THR A 222 18.13 -22.38 -23.70
N PRO A 223 18.98 -21.77 -24.55
CA PRO A 223 19.50 -20.44 -24.28
C PRO A 223 18.35 -19.44 -24.19
N ILE A 224 18.29 -18.68 -23.09
CA ILE A 224 17.37 -17.54 -22.98
C ILE A 224 17.80 -16.54 -24.05
N ARG A 225 17.01 -16.39 -25.12
CA ARG A 225 17.29 -15.43 -26.19
C ARG A 225 17.25 -14.02 -25.60
N SER A 226 18.42 -13.42 -25.37
CA SER A 226 18.50 -12.00 -25.04
C SER A 226 18.05 -11.19 -26.25
N GLY A 227 17.11 -10.26 -26.06
CA GLY A 227 16.41 -9.54 -27.12
C GLY A 227 17.26 -8.51 -27.87
N LYS A 228 18.42 -8.90 -28.41
CA LYS A 228 19.25 -8.08 -29.31
C LYS A 228 19.62 -8.85 -30.59
N ALA A 229 18.62 -9.26 -31.35
CA ALA A 229 18.70 -9.39 -32.81
C ALA A 229 17.28 -9.60 -33.34
N GLY A 230 16.92 -8.85 -34.38
CA GLY A 230 15.55 -8.70 -34.86
C GLY A 230 14.88 -10.00 -35.26
N ASP A 231 13.73 -10.25 -34.65
CA ASP A 231 12.65 -11.01 -35.26
C ASP A 231 11.45 -10.07 -35.26
N LYS A 232 10.98 -9.68 -36.45
CA LYS A 232 9.65 -9.06 -36.56
C LYS A 232 8.65 -10.13 -36.09
N PRO A 233 7.75 -9.83 -35.13
CA PRO A 233 6.69 -10.75 -34.79
C PRO A 233 5.93 -11.12 -36.07
N ALA A 234 5.75 -12.41 -36.32
CA ALA A 234 4.82 -12.86 -37.33
C ALA A 234 3.46 -12.17 -37.09
N PRO A 235 2.75 -11.72 -38.14
CA PRO A 235 1.51 -10.98 -37.95
C PRO A 235 0.52 -11.86 -37.19
N ALA A 236 0.22 -11.47 -35.95
CA ALA A 236 -0.81 -12.08 -35.16
C ALA A 236 -2.16 -11.74 -35.79
N THR A 237 -2.94 -12.75 -36.15
CA THR A 237 -4.36 -12.60 -36.48
C THR A 237 -5.05 -11.96 -35.27
N PRO A 238 -5.76 -10.83 -35.42
CA PRO A 238 -6.34 -10.13 -34.29
C PRO A 238 -7.48 -10.96 -33.68
N ALA A 239 -7.22 -11.62 -32.57
CA ALA A 239 -8.27 -12.00 -31.64
C ALA A 239 -8.80 -10.70 -30.99
N LYS A 240 -10.12 -10.48 -31.05
CA LYS A 240 -10.78 -9.35 -30.39
C LYS A 240 -10.46 -9.39 -28.90
N ALA A 241 -9.65 -8.44 -28.44
CA ALA A 241 -9.44 -8.20 -27.02
C ALA A 241 -10.63 -7.42 -26.45
N THR A 242 -11.36 -8.04 -25.53
CA THR A 242 -12.37 -7.38 -24.69
C THR A 242 -11.66 -6.85 -23.42
N PRO A 243 -11.91 -5.62 -22.95
CA PRO A 243 -11.22 -5.06 -21.79
C PRO A 243 -11.68 -5.73 -20.48
N THR A 244 -10.75 -6.20 -19.66
CA THR A 244 -11.02 -6.68 -18.29
C THR A 244 -10.95 -5.52 -17.30
N GLY A 245 -12.09 -4.86 -17.09
CA GLY A 245 -12.33 -3.97 -15.95
C GLY A 245 -13.04 -4.72 -14.83
N SER A 246 -12.62 -4.52 -13.59
CA SER A 246 -13.28 -5.02 -12.38
C SER A 246 -14.45 -4.11 -11.99
N THR A 247 -15.66 -4.65 -11.83
CA THR A 247 -16.83 -3.97 -11.24
C THR A 247 -17.74 -4.97 -10.51
N ALA A 248 -17.60 -5.08 -9.19
CA ALA A 248 -18.70 -5.59 -8.36
C ALA A 248 -19.72 -4.45 -8.16
N PRO A 249 -21.04 -4.68 -8.37
CA PRO A 249 -22.06 -3.73 -7.94
C PRO A 249 -22.35 -3.87 -6.44
N ASP A 250 -22.54 -2.76 -5.74
CA ASP A 250 -23.10 -2.72 -4.37
C ASP A 250 -24.52 -3.31 -4.39
N VAL A 251 -24.74 -4.41 -3.65
CA VAL A 251 -26.04 -5.08 -3.51
C VAL A 251 -26.75 -4.55 -2.26
N PRO A 252 -28.03 -4.14 -2.32
CA PRO A 252 -28.81 -3.83 -1.13
C PRO A 252 -28.96 -5.09 -0.26
N ALA A 253 -28.78 -4.96 1.06
CA ALA A 253 -28.84 -6.09 1.99
C ALA A 253 -30.18 -6.86 1.89
N PRO A 254 -30.16 -8.19 1.63
CA PRO A 254 -31.34 -9.02 1.84
C PRO A 254 -31.40 -9.47 3.30
N ASP A 255 -32.48 -9.06 3.97
CA ASP A 255 -32.88 -9.57 5.28
C ASP A 255 -33.19 -11.07 5.20
N ARG A 256 -32.17 -11.91 5.44
CA ARG A 256 -32.18 -13.24 6.09
C ARG A 256 -30.87 -13.96 5.76
N LYS A 257 -29.85 -13.78 6.59
CA LYS A 257 -28.63 -14.61 6.55
C LYS A 257 -28.96 -16.02 7.02
N SER A 258 -28.31 -17.02 6.41
CA SER A 258 -28.45 -18.44 6.79
C SER A 258 -27.95 -18.67 8.23
N PRO A 259 -28.44 -19.73 8.93
CA PRO A 259 -28.06 -20.02 10.31
C PRO A 259 -26.55 -20.17 10.51
N GLU A 260 -25.86 -20.72 9.50
CA GLU A 260 -24.40 -20.94 9.49
C GLU A 260 -23.61 -19.63 9.48
N VAL A 261 -24.10 -18.62 8.73
CA VAL A 261 -23.47 -17.30 8.65
C VAL A 261 -23.70 -16.51 9.94
N ARG A 262 -24.86 -16.66 10.59
CA ARG A 262 -25.09 -16.08 11.93
C ARG A 262 -24.17 -16.72 12.97
N ALA A 263 -23.98 -18.04 12.92
CA ALA A 263 -23.08 -18.75 13.84
C ALA A 263 -21.60 -18.37 13.66
N ALA A 264 -21.17 -18.05 12.43
CA ALA A 264 -19.82 -17.58 12.15
C ALA A 264 -19.58 -16.15 12.68
N GLU A 265 -20.58 -15.26 12.58
CA GLU A 265 -20.47 -13.86 13.02
C GLU A 265 -20.66 -13.67 14.54
N THR A 266 -21.35 -14.59 15.24
CA THR A 266 -21.49 -14.56 16.71
C THR A 266 -20.50 -15.44 17.46
N ARG A 267 -19.27 -15.64 16.96
CA ARG A 267 -18.22 -16.31 17.73
C ARG A 267 -17.86 -15.47 18.96
N GLN A 268 -18.48 -15.80 20.09
CA GLN A 268 -18.02 -15.41 21.40
C GLN A 268 -16.62 -16.02 21.60
N PRO A 269 -15.61 -15.22 21.98
CA PRO A 269 -14.25 -15.72 22.19
C PRO A 269 -14.14 -16.74 23.35
N ASP A 270 -15.19 -16.91 24.16
CA ASP A 270 -15.18 -17.76 25.37
C ASP A 270 -15.99 -19.07 25.26
N ALA A 271 -16.54 -19.41 24.08
CA ALA A 271 -17.32 -20.63 23.93
C ALA A 271 -16.42 -21.86 23.70
N LYS A 272 -16.47 -22.84 24.62
CA LYS A 272 -15.75 -24.13 24.57
C LYS A 272 -16.16 -25.01 23.38
N THR A 273 -15.70 -24.66 22.18
CA THR A 273 -15.92 -25.43 20.95
C THR A 273 -14.58 -26.02 20.50
N ALA A 274 -14.57 -27.31 20.18
CA ALA A 274 -13.34 -28.02 19.83
C ALA A 274 -12.70 -27.46 18.54
N VAL A 275 -11.39 -27.21 18.60
CA VAL A 275 -10.57 -26.75 17.47
C VAL A 275 -10.32 -27.94 16.52
N PRO A 276 -10.42 -27.76 15.18
CA PRO A 276 -10.30 -28.86 14.21
C PRO A 276 -8.98 -29.64 14.25
N ASP A 277 -7.94 -29.05 14.83
CA ASP A 277 -6.58 -29.61 14.88
C ASP A 277 -6.20 -30.17 16.26
N ALA A 278 -7.19 -30.51 17.10
CA ALA A 278 -6.92 -31.19 18.35
C ALA A 278 -6.26 -32.57 18.11
N PRO A 279 -5.27 -32.99 18.91
CA PRO A 279 -4.61 -34.28 18.76
C PRO A 279 -5.63 -35.43 18.80
N GLY A 280 -5.74 -36.19 17.70
CA GLY A 280 -6.65 -37.34 17.57
C GLY A 280 -7.78 -37.19 16.54
N THR A 281 -7.93 -36.02 15.91
CA THR A 281 -8.95 -35.81 14.87
C THR A 281 -8.46 -36.29 13.50
N LYS A 282 -9.17 -37.23 12.86
CA LYS A 282 -8.85 -37.69 11.50
C LYS A 282 -9.56 -36.80 10.46
N VAL A 283 -8.77 -36.15 9.62
CA VAL A 283 -9.26 -35.40 8.46
C VAL A 283 -9.73 -36.38 7.37
N PRO A 284 -10.95 -36.26 6.83
CA PRO A 284 -11.36 -37.03 5.67
C PRO A 284 -10.51 -36.61 4.46
N VAL A 285 -9.81 -37.56 3.85
CA VAL A 285 -9.13 -37.36 2.56
C VAL A 285 -10.02 -37.98 1.48
N ASP A 286 -10.68 -37.14 0.70
CA ASP A 286 -11.32 -37.61 -0.54
C ASP A 286 -10.21 -37.94 -1.54
N GLY A 287 -9.97 -39.24 -1.72
CA GLY A 287 -8.79 -39.80 -2.40
C GLY A 287 -8.78 -39.69 -3.93
N ALA A 288 -9.38 -38.67 -4.53
CA ALA A 288 -9.32 -38.46 -5.96
C ALA A 288 -9.07 -36.99 -6.31
N ALA A 289 -8.01 -36.72 -7.06
CA ALA A 289 -7.81 -35.43 -7.68
C ALA A 289 -8.95 -35.14 -8.68
N PRO A 290 -9.57 -33.95 -8.66
CA PRO A 290 -10.62 -33.61 -9.61
C PRO A 290 -10.09 -33.64 -11.04
N SER A 291 -10.92 -34.08 -11.98
CA SER A 291 -10.54 -34.15 -13.38
C SER A 291 -10.53 -32.74 -14.00
N SER A 292 -9.73 -32.51 -15.04
CA SER A 292 -9.66 -31.21 -15.71
C SER A 292 -11.00 -30.76 -16.33
N GLY A 293 -11.94 -31.69 -16.54
CA GLY A 293 -13.30 -31.37 -17.00
C GLY A 293 -14.15 -30.65 -15.95
N ASP A 294 -13.91 -30.90 -14.67
CA ASP A 294 -14.69 -30.32 -13.56
C ASP A 294 -14.33 -28.84 -13.36
N ALA A 295 -13.07 -28.47 -13.61
CA ALA A 295 -12.60 -27.08 -13.56
C ALA A 295 -13.15 -26.24 -14.71
N GLN A 296 -13.17 -26.78 -15.94
CA GLN A 296 -13.69 -26.07 -17.10
C GLN A 296 -15.21 -25.85 -16.99
N ALA A 297 -15.96 -26.87 -16.55
CA ALA A 297 -17.40 -26.77 -16.34
C ALA A 297 -17.76 -25.74 -15.25
N ALA A 298 -16.98 -25.67 -14.17
CA ALA A 298 -17.15 -24.66 -13.13
C ALA A 298 -16.85 -23.24 -13.64
N GLN A 299 -15.85 -23.09 -14.51
CA GLN A 299 -15.46 -21.81 -15.11
C GLN A 299 -16.52 -21.29 -16.09
N ASP A 300 -17.09 -22.19 -16.91
CA ASP A 300 -18.14 -21.86 -17.87
C ASP A 300 -19.46 -21.48 -17.16
N ALA A 301 -19.79 -22.17 -16.06
CA ALA A 301 -20.93 -21.84 -15.22
C ALA A 301 -20.78 -20.47 -14.53
N GLY A 302 -19.58 -20.13 -14.08
CA GLY A 302 -19.26 -18.82 -13.51
C GLY A 302 -19.36 -17.67 -14.53
N ALA A 303 -18.95 -17.92 -15.77
CA ALA A 303 -19.03 -16.93 -16.85
C ALA A 303 -20.48 -16.66 -17.30
N ALA A 304 -21.33 -17.69 -17.36
CA ALA A 304 -22.74 -17.55 -17.72
C ALA A 304 -23.55 -16.73 -16.70
N ALA A 305 -23.15 -16.76 -15.43
CA ALA A 305 -23.81 -16.05 -14.34
C ALA A 305 -23.49 -14.54 -14.28
N ASN A 306 -22.54 -14.03 -15.08
CA ASN A 306 -22.03 -12.66 -14.95
C ASN A 306 -21.85 -11.95 -16.31
N ARG A 307 -22.92 -11.34 -16.84
CA ARG A 307 -22.87 -10.58 -18.11
C ARG A 307 -22.33 -9.13 -17.93
N PRO A 308 -21.73 -8.51 -18.96
CA PRO A 308 -21.10 -7.18 -18.87
C PRO A 308 -22.07 -6.03 -18.55
N ALA A 309 -21.65 -5.09 -17.70
CA ALA A 309 -22.37 -3.84 -17.37
C ALA A 309 -21.90 -2.66 -18.25
N GLY A 310 -22.77 -1.65 -18.45
CA GLY A 310 -22.51 -0.47 -19.28
C GLY A 310 -22.10 0.79 -18.50
N ASP A 311 -21.48 1.74 -19.21
CA ASP A 311 -20.67 2.88 -18.70
C ASP A 311 -21.45 4.04 -18.02
N GLY A 312 -22.42 3.76 -17.16
CA GLY A 312 -23.15 4.81 -16.42
C GLY A 312 -22.31 5.44 -15.29
N LYS A 313 -22.10 6.77 -15.35
CA LYS A 313 -21.41 7.57 -14.30
C LYS A 313 -22.28 7.67 -13.02
N PRO A 314 -21.74 7.54 -11.79
CA PRO A 314 -22.51 7.72 -10.56
C PRO A 314 -22.94 9.17 -10.34
N ALA A 315 -24.03 9.37 -9.60
CA ALA A 315 -24.54 10.70 -9.24
C ALA A 315 -23.61 11.38 -8.22
N GLY A 316 -23.03 12.53 -8.58
CA GLY A 316 -22.25 13.39 -7.66
C GLY A 316 -21.01 14.07 -8.27
N ASP A 317 -20.55 13.63 -9.44
CA ASP A 317 -19.38 14.20 -10.13
C ASP A 317 -19.77 15.38 -11.04
N ASP A 318 -20.11 16.52 -10.46
CA ASP A 318 -20.39 17.74 -11.22
C ASP A 318 -19.08 18.51 -11.50
N ALA A 319 -18.54 18.35 -12.71
CA ALA A 319 -17.24 18.91 -13.14
C ALA A 319 -17.14 20.44 -12.96
N GLN A 320 -18.29 21.13 -12.94
CA GLN A 320 -18.36 22.57 -12.76
C GLN A 320 -17.93 23.03 -11.37
N ALA A 321 -18.12 22.23 -10.32
CA ALA A 321 -17.66 22.57 -8.97
C ALA A 321 -16.14 22.54 -8.86
N GLN A 322 -15.53 21.53 -9.49
CA GLN A 322 -14.08 21.32 -9.53
C GLN A 322 -13.39 22.44 -10.32
N GLU A 323 -13.93 22.83 -11.48
CA GLU A 323 -13.40 23.94 -12.29
C GLU A 323 -13.53 25.30 -11.58
N ARG A 324 -14.63 25.55 -10.84
CA ARG A 324 -14.79 26.78 -10.06
C ARG A 324 -13.75 26.89 -8.95
N ASN A 325 -13.53 25.82 -8.19
CA ASN A 325 -12.56 25.84 -7.09
C ASN A 325 -11.12 26.01 -7.58
N LEU A 326 -10.77 25.42 -8.73
CA LEU A 326 -9.48 25.65 -9.40
C LEU A 326 -9.30 27.13 -9.78
N ARG A 327 -10.31 27.76 -10.38
CA ARG A 327 -10.28 29.19 -10.75
C ARG A 327 -10.26 30.13 -9.55
N GLU A 328 -10.97 29.79 -8.48
CA GLU A 328 -10.95 30.56 -7.24
C GLU A 328 -9.57 30.51 -6.59
N ALA A 329 -8.93 29.34 -6.57
CA ALA A 329 -7.55 29.17 -6.10
C ALA A 329 -6.54 29.97 -6.94
N GLU A 330 -6.71 30.02 -8.28
CA GLU A 330 -5.91 30.86 -9.19
C GLU A 330 -6.07 32.36 -8.89
N SER A 331 -7.30 32.80 -8.59
CA SER A 331 -7.61 34.20 -8.32
C SER A 331 -7.10 34.71 -6.96
N SER A 332 -7.04 33.83 -5.95
CA SER A 332 -6.54 34.18 -4.61
C SER A 332 -5.00 34.34 -4.54
N GLY A 333 -4.25 33.89 -5.55
CA GLY A 333 -2.79 34.03 -5.62
C GLY A 333 -2.28 35.34 -6.23
N HIS A 334 -3.14 36.19 -6.81
CA HIS A 334 -2.73 37.38 -7.57
C HIS A 334 -3.09 38.73 -6.91
N GLY A 335 -3.46 38.74 -5.64
CA GLY A 335 -4.11 39.91 -5.02
C GLY A 335 -3.53 40.39 -3.70
N ARG A 336 -2.20 40.60 -3.58
CA ARG A 336 -1.60 41.46 -2.52
C ARG A 336 -0.18 41.90 -2.91
N GLY A 337 -0.12 42.82 -3.87
CA GLY A 337 1.15 43.37 -4.35
C GLY A 337 0.99 44.70 -5.07
N SER A 338 0.29 45.68 -4.48
CA SER A 338 0.53 47.09 -4.80
C SER A 338 -0.18 48.02 -3.81
N ALA A 339 0.54 48.40 -2.74
CA ALA A 339 0.22 49.56 -1.92
C ALA A 339 1.49 50.00 -1.18
N ASN A 340 2.41 50.64 -1.91
CA ASN A 340 3.28 51.70 -1.39
C ASN A 340 4.23 52.15 -2.49
N ASP A 341 3.86 53.21 -3.22
CA ASP A 341 4.81 54.24 -3.60
C ASP A 341 4.06 55.52 -3.98
N LYS A 342 4.18 56.55 -3.14
CA LYS A 342 4.22 57.97 -3.51
C LYS A 342 4.32 58.82 -2.25
N GLY A 343 5.56 59.02 -1.83
CA GLY A 343 5.96 60.10 -0.93
C GLY A 343 7.30 60.66 -1.39
N ALA A 344 7.28 61.68 -2.26
CA ALA A 344 8.24 62.80 -2.30
C ALA A 344 8.08 63.59 -3.62
N GLN A 345 7.55 64.81 -3.55
CA GLN A 345 8.24 66.03 -3.98
C GLN A 345 7.35 67.28 -3.81
N LYS A 346 7.92 68.24 -3.07
CA LYS A 346 7.48 69.61 -2.73
C LYS A 346 6.40 69.79 -1.68
#